data_AF-A0A9W6WQ04-F1
#
_entry.id   AF-A0A9W6WQ04-F1
#
_cell.length_a   1.000
_cell.length_b   1.000
_cell.length_c   1.000
_cell.angle_alpha   90.00
_cell.angle_beta   90.00
_cell.angle_gamma   90.00
#
_symmetry.space_group_name_H-M   'P 1'
#
loop_
_entity.id
_entity.type
_entity.pdbx_description
1 polymer ?
#
loop_
_entity_poly.entity_id
_entity_poly.type
_entity_poly.pdbx_seq_one_letter_code
_entity_poly.pdbx_strand_id
1 'polypeptide(L)'
;MFRNQYDTDVTVWSPQGHLHQIDYAMEAVKQGSACLGLTSSKFAVLCGIKRQSLELAEHQKKVFKIDDHLGIAISGLTADARTLARFMRTESLNHKFVYGSAITVGRLVSDVADKKQECTQSYIRRPYGVGLLVAGVDVRAAAEQGGG
;
A
#
# COMPACT_ATOMS: atom_id res chain seq x y z
N MET A 1 -26.61 -23.54 -8.85
CA MET A 1 -25.49 -22.69 -8.38
C MET A 1 -25.95 -22.03 -7.09
N PHE A 2 -25.36 -22.36 -5.93
CA PHE A 2 -25.69 -21.67 -4.69
C PHE A 2 -25.23 -20.22 -4.81
N ARG A 3 -26.19 -19.29 -4.80
CA ARG A 3 -25.89 -17.86 -4.81
C ARG A 3 -25.40 -17.53 -3.41
N ASN A 4 -24.12 -17.18 -3.27
CA ASN A 4 -23.56 -16.81 -1.98
C ASN A 4 -24.24 -15.50 -1.55
N GLN A 5 -24.90 -15.50 -0.39
CA GLN A 5 -25.73 -14.37 0.05
C GLN A 5 -24.92 -13.30 0.79
N TYR A 6 -23.68 -13.62 1.16
CA TYR A 6 -22.84 -12.82 2.06
C TYR A 6 -21.64 -12.16 1.36
N ASP A 7 -21.58 -12.20 0.03
CA ASP A 7 -20.38 -11.77 -0.70
C ASP A 7 -20.62 -10.58 -1.63
N THR A 8 -21.78 -9.93 -1.59
CA THR A 8 -22.05 -8.77 -2.44
C THR A 8 -21.47 -7.49 -1.86
N ASP A 9 -21.59 -7.26 -0.56
CA ASP A 9 -21.21 -6.02 0.10
C ASP A 9 -20.08 -6.23 1.11
N VAL A 10 -19.23 -5.21 1.28
CA VAL A 10 -18.09 -5.26 2.20
C VAL A 10 -18.48 -5.22 3.68
N THR A 11 -19.73 -4.86 3.98
CA THR A 11 -20.25 -4.70 5.34
C THR A 11 -20.99 -5.94 5.84
N VAL A 12 -21.12 -6.97 5.01
CA VAL A 12 -21.86 -8.20 5.34
C VAL A 12 -20.88 -9.29 5.77
N TRP A 13 -21.00 -9.70 7.02
CA TRP A 13 -20.25 -10.84 7.56
C TRP A 13 -20.88 -12.16 7.16
N SER A 14 -20.05 -13.13 6.79
CA SER A 14 -20.48 -14.51 6.62
C SER A 14 -20.74 -15.17 7.99
N PRO A 15 -21.53 -16.26 8.05
CA PRO A 15 -21.73 -17.03 9.28
C PRO A 15 -20.42 -17.59 9.89
N GLN A 16 -19.35 -17.67 9.10
CA GLN A 16 -18.02 -18.12 9.54
C GLN A 16 -17.15 -16.96 10.05
N GLY A 17 -17.65 -15.72 10.04
CA GLY A 17 -16.88 -14.55 10.47
C GLY A 17 -15.89 -14.05 9.41
N HIS A 18 -16.20 -14.21 8.12
CA HIS A 18 -15.40 -13.68 7.03
C HIS A 18 -16.08 -12.48 6.34
N LEU A 19 -15.26 -11.60 5.78
CA LEU A 19 -15.69 -10.56 4.85
C LEU A 19 -15.20 -10.92 3.45
N HIS A 20 -16.06 -11.60 2.68
CA HIS A 20 -15.68 -12.17 1.39
C HIS A 20 -15.17 -11.13 0.38
N GLN A 21 -15.69 -9.90 0.39
CA GLN A 21 -15.19 -8.82 -0.45
C GLN A 21 -13.71 -8.46 -0.16
N ILE A 22 -13.25 -8.60 1.08
CA ILE A 22 -11.84 -8.41 1.44
C ILE A 22 -11.01 -9.59 0.93
N ASP A 23 -11.51 -10.82 1.07
CA ASP A 23 -10.83 -12.02 0.55
C ASP A 23 -10.64 -11.93 -0.97
N TYR A 24 -11.66 -11.46 -1.70
CA TYR A 24 -11.58 -11.25 -3.15
C TYR A 24 -10.59 -10.14 -3.52
N ALA A 25 -10.56 -9.04 -2.75
CA ALA A 25 -9.57 -7.99 -2.96
C ALA A 25 -8.14 -8.47 -2.71
N MET A 26 -7.93 -9.37 -1.73
CA MET A 26 -6.64 -10.02 -1.49
C MET A 26 -6.24 -10.91 -2.67
N GLU A 27 -7.18 -11.59 -3.32
CA GLU A 27 -6.89 -12.40 -4.50
C GLU A 27 -6.40 -11.56 -5.69
N ALA A 28 -6.95 -10.34 -5.85
CA ALA A 28 -6.45 -9.39 -6.85
C ALA A 28 -4.96 -9.03 -6.63
N VAL A 29 -4.49 -9.00 -5.38
CA VAL A 29 -3.07 -8.77 -5.06
C VAL A 29 -2.20 -9.93 -5.51
N LYS A 30 -2.67 -11.18 -5.33
CA LYS A 30 -1.94 -12.39 -5.75
C LYS A 30 -1.84 -12.52 -7.26
N GLN A 31 -2.82 -12.02 -8.00
CA GLN A 31 -2.78 -12.00 -9.47
C GLN A 31 -1.76 -11.01 -10.04
N GLY A 32 -1.32 -10.03 -9.23
CA GLY A 32 -0.28 -9.09 -9.64
C GLY A 32 1.10 -9.76 -9.75
N SER A 33 1.99 -9.17 -10.56
CA SER A 33 3.37 -9.64 -10.63
C SER A 33 4.13 -9.41 -9.33
N ALA A 34 5.05 -10.33 -9.03
CA ALA A 34 5.80 -10.35 -7.78
C ALA A 34 6.61 -9.06 -7.55
N CYS A 35 6.63 -8.63 -6.29
CA CYS A 35 7.46 -7.56 -5.78
C CYS A 35 8.22 -8.07 -4.55
N LEU A 36 9.42 -7.56 -4.34
CA LEU A 36 10.31 -7.90 -3.24
C LEU A 36 10.76 -6.61 -2.55
N GLY A 37 10.73 -6.62 -1.22
CA GLY A 37 11.34 -5.59 -0.40
C GLY A 37 12.42 -6.22 0.48
N LEU A 38 13.59 -5.60 0.55
CA LEU A 38 14.68 -6.03 1.41
C LEU A 38 15.25 -4.82 2.15
N THR A 39 15.55 -5.02 3.42
CA THR A 39 16.12 -3.99 4.29
C THR A 39 17.47 -4.45 4.82
N SER A 40 18.34 -3.48 5.04
CA SER A 40 19.62 -3.62 5.74
C SER A 40 19.67 -2.57 6.85
N SER A 41 20.78 -2.51 7.59
CA SER A 41 20.97 -1.49 8.62
C SER A 41 20.96 -0.06 8.10
N LYS A 42 21.25 0.15 6.81
CA LYS A 42 21.39 1.49 6.20
C LYS A 42 20.47 1.75 5.00
N PHE A 43 20.07 0.69 4.31
CA PHE A 43 19.34 0.80 3.03
C PHE A 43 18.05 -0.03 3.06
N ALA A 44 17.04 0.46 2.35
CA ALA A 44 15.84 -0.30 2.02
C ALA A 44 15.69 -0.30 0.49
N VAL A 45 15.45 -1.48 -0.08
CA VAL A 45 15.40 -1.71 -1.52
C VAL A 45 14.06 -2.33 -1.89
N LEU A 46 13.47 -1.84 -2.97
CA LEU A 46 12.25 -2.39 -3.57
C LEU A 46 12.52 -2.81 -5.01
N CYS A 47 12.12 -4.04 -5.33
CA CYS A 47 12.20 -4.61 -6.66
C CYS A 47 10.82 -5.12 -7.07
N GLY A 48 10.49 -5.03 -8.36
CA GLY A 48 9.22 -5.52 -8.87
C GLY A 48 9.35 -6.00 -10.31
N ILE A 49 8.81 -7.18 -10.59
CA ILE A 49 8.79 -7.73 -11.95
C ILE A 49 7.73 -6.95 -12.73
N LYS A 50 8.15 -6.24 -13.78
CA LYS A 50 7.20 -5.53 -14.64
C LYS A 50 6.66 -6.50 -15.68
N ARG A 51 5.33 -6.52 -15.84
CA ARG A 51 4.68 -7.25 -16.94
C ARG A 51 4.53 -6.33 -18.14
N GLN A 52 4.67 -6.93 -19.30
CA GLN A 52 4.40 -6.32 -20.59
C GLN A 52 3.17 -7.03 -21.17
N SER A 53 2.19 -6.27 -21.66
CA SER A 53 0.95 -6.85 -22.20
C SER A 53 1.11 -7.32 -23.65
N LEU A 54 1.94 -6.61 -24.42
CA LEU A 54 2.20 -6.82 -25.84
C LEU A 54 3.65 -6.44 -26.12
N GLU A 55 4.30 -7.06 -27.10
CA GLU A 55 5.71 -6.85 -27.43
C GLU A 55 6.08 -5.38 -27.71
N LEU A 56 5.14 -4.59 -28.20
CA LEU A 56 5.33 -3.16 -28.48
C LEU A 56 4.88 -2.22 -27.33
N ALA A 57 4.29 -2.76 -26.27
CA ALA A 57 3.81 -1.97 -25.13
C ALA A 57 4.93 -1.69 -24.12
N GLU A 58 4.89 -0.53 -23.45
CA GLU A 58 5.81 -0.26 -22.34
C GLU A 58 5.49 -1.17 -21.14
N HIS A 59 6.54 -1.53 -20.40
CA HIS A 59 6.43 -2.27 -19.15
C HIS A 59 5.68 -1.46 -18.09
N GLN A 60 4.67 -2.07 -17.47
CA GLN A 60 3.90 -1.41 -16.42
C GLN A 60 4.79 -1.08 -15.21
N LYS A 61 4.80 0.20 -14.80
CA LYS A 61 5.56 0.66 -13.62
C LYS A 61 5.03 0.01 -12.34
N LYS A 62 5.96 -0.50 -11.53
CA LYS A 62 5.69 -1.22 -10.28
C LYS A 62 6.17 -0.50 -9.04
N VAL A 63 7.22 0.31 -9.17
CA VAL A 63 7.81 1.09 -8.09
C VAL A 63 7.50 2.57 -8.32
N PHE A 64 7.04 3.24 -7.27
CA PHE A 64 6.65 4.65 -7.29
C PHE A 64 7.40 5.38 -6.18
N LYS A 65 8.10 6.46 -6.54
CA LYS A 65 8.65 7.41 -5.56
C LYS A 65 7.49 8.16 -4.90
N ILE A 66 7.47 8.23 -3.57
CA ILE A 66 6.48 9.00 -2.82
C ILE A 66 7.12 10.28 -2.29
N ASP A 67 8.27 10.18 -1.63
CA ASP A 67 9.08 11.31 -1.19
C ASP A 67 10.57 10.99 -1.43
N ASP A 68 11.48 11.89 -1.07
CA ASP A 68 12.93 11.69 -1.23
C ASP A 68 13.45 10.50 -0.42
N HIS A 69 12.89 10.26 0.77
CA HIS A 69 13.29 9.19 1.68
C HIS A 69 12.40 7.94 1.61
N LEU A 70 11.39 7.91 0.73
CA LEU A 70 10.32 6.90 0.77
C LEU A 70 9.77 6.56 -0.63
N GLY A 71 9.62 5.27 -0.89
CA GLY A 71 9.00 4.71 -2.09
C GLY A 71 8.11 3.51 -1.80
N ILE A 72 7.30 3.14 -2.80
CA ILE A 72 6.41 1.98 -2.72
C ILE A 72 6.55 1.07 -3.93
N ALA A 73 6.36 -0.23 -3.75
CA ALA A 73 6.15 -1.20 -4.80
C ALA A 73 4.74 -1.78 -4.72
N ILE A 74 4.12 -2.10 -5.86
CA ILE A 74 2.68 -2.40 -5.93
C ILE A 74 2.41 -3.78 -6.54
N SER A 75 1.41 -4.49 -5.99
CA SER A 75 0.83 -5.68 -6.61
C SER A 75 -0.69 -5.61 -6.59
N GLY A 76 -1.35 -5.99 -7.68
CA GLY A 76 -2.80 -5.87 -7.87
C GLY A 76 -3.21 -4.67 -8.73
N LEU A 77 -4.36 -4.07 -8.42
CA LEU A 77 -5.00 -3.03 -9.23
C LEU A 77 -4.19 -1.72 -9.23
N THR A 78 -3.69 -1.34 -10.41
CA THR A 78 -2.83 -0.15 -10.57
C THR A 78 -3.59 1.17 -10.38
N ALA A 79 -4.89 1.19 -10.64
CA ALA A 79 -5.72 2.37 -10.39
C ALA A 79 -5.82 2.71 -8.89
N ASP A 80 -6.05 1.68 -8.08
CA ASP A 80 -6.06 1.76 -6.62
C ASP A 80 -4.68 2.18 -6.10
N ALA A 81 -3.63 1.60 -6.66
CA ALA A 81 -2.24 1.96 -6.35
C ALA A 81 -1.93 3.43 -6.61
N ARG A 82 -2.38 3.97 -7.74
CA ARG A 82 -2.21 5.40 -8.07
C ARG A 82 -2.95 6.32 -7.10
N THR A 83 -4.13 5.91 -6.65
CA THR A 83 -4.91 6.67 -5.67
C THR A 83 -4.20 6.72 -4.33
N LEU A 84 -3.71 5.59 -3.84
CA LEU A 84 -2.94 5.52 -2.60
C LEU A 84 -1.60 6.25 -2.72
N ALA A 85 -0.89 6.11 -3.83
CA ALA A 85 0.37 6.84 -4.05
C ALA A 85 0.16 8.36 -4.05
N ARG A 86 -0.94 8.86 -4.63
CA ARG A 86 -1.29 10.28 -4.59
C ARG A 86 -1.59 10.72 -3.16
N PHE A 87 -2.41 9.96 -2.43
CA PHE A 87 -2.70 10.23 -1.03
C PHE A 87 -1.41 10.30 -0.20
N MET A 88 -0.53 9.30 -0.31
CA MET A 88 0.74 9.27 0.41
C MET A 88 1.63 10.48 0.09
N ARG A 89 1.71 10.90 -1.18
CA ARG A 89 2.46 12.09 -1.58
C ARG A 89 1.88 13.36 -0.95
N THR A 90 0.55 13.49 -0.94
CA THR A 90 -0.13 14.62 -0.31
C THR A 90 0.17 14.67 1.18
N GLU A 91 0.06 13.55 1.91
CA GLU A 91 0.35 13.50 3.34
C GLU A 91 1.81 13.81 3.65
N SER A 92 2.77 13.26 2.89
CA SER A 92 4.20 13.57 3.06
C SER A 92 4.50 15.06 2.82
N LEU A 93 3.93 15.66 1.77
CA LEU A 93 4.10 17.08 1.48
C LEU A 93 3.45 17.97 2.54
N ASN A 94 2.24 17.64 3.00
CA ASN A 94 1.55 18.37 4.04
C ASN A 94 2.35 18.34 5.35
N HIS A 95 2.84 17.18 5.76
CA HIS A 95 3.67 17.05 6.95
C HIS A 95 4.94 17.90 6.85
N LYS A 96 5.63 17.84 5.71
CA LYS A 96 6.84 18.65 5.46
C LYS A 96 6.55 20.15 5.47
N PHE A 97 5.39 20.57 4.95
CA PHE A 97 4.95 21.96 4.96
C PHE A 97 4.63 22.46 6.37
N VAL A 98 3.91 21.67 7.17
CA VAL A 98 3.46 22.06 8.52
C VAL A 98 4.58 21.98 9.55
N TYR A 99 5.38 20.91 9.54
CA TYR A 99 6.37 20.63 10.58
C TYR A 99 7.81 20.91 10.15
N GLY A 100 8.06 21.23 8.88
CA GLY A 100 9.40 21.44 8.34
C GLY A 100 10.26 20.17 8.27
N SER A 101 9.70 19.00 8.55
CA SER A 101 10.41 17.72 8.58
C SER A 101 9.72 16.63 7.77
N ALA A 102 10.48 15.65 7.32
CA ALA A 102 9.94 14.47 6.64
C ALA A 102 9.04 13.67 7.58
N ILE A 103 7.90 13.18 7.07
CA ILE A 103 7.01 12.27 7.80
C ILE A 103 7.72 10.93 8.02
N THR A 104 7.52 10.31 9.18
CA THR A 104 8.08 8.98 9.43
C THR A 104 7.35 7.92 8.61
N VAL A 105 8.06 6.89 8.15
CA VAL A 105 7.49 5.80 7.35
C VAL A 105 6.33 5.14 8.11
N GLY A 106 6.54 4.86 9.41
CA GLY A 106 5.51 4.23 10.26
C GLY A 106 4.22 5.05 10.33
N ARG A 107 4.34 6.37 10.52
CA ARG A 107 3.16 7.26 10.59
C ARG A 107 2.38 7.25 9.28
N LEU A 108 3.06 7.41 8.16
CA LEU A 108 2.42 7.42 6.84
C LEU A 108 1.73 6.07 6.53
N VAL A 109 2.33 4.95 6.92
CA VAL A 109 1.74 3.62 6.76
C VAL A 109 0.46 3.49 7.62
N SER A 110 0.44 4.02 8.84
CA SER A 110 -0.78 4.08 9.66
C SER A 110 -1.88 4.89 8.98
N ASP A 111 -1.57 6.08 8.47
CA ASP A 111 -2.56 6.92 7.77
C ASP A 111 -3.13 6.20 6.52
N VAL A 112 -2.30 5.42 5.81
CA VAL A 112 -2.75 4.58 4.68
C VAL A 112 -3.61 3.40 5.14
N ALA A 113 -3.29 2.78 6.29
CA ALA A 113 -4.07 1.68 6.85
C ALA A 113 -5.47 2.16 7.24
N ASP A 114 -5.57 3.31 7.91
CA ASP A 114 -6.85 3.92 8.28
C ASP A 114 -7.68 4.24 7.04
N LYS A 115 -7.07 4.85 6.02
CA LYS A 115 -7.72 5.10 4.73
C LYS A 115 -8.23 3.83 4.06
N LYS A 116 -7.47 2.73 4.13
CA LYS A 116 -7.91 1.43 3.60
C LYS A 116 -9.08 0.87 4.40
N GLN A 117 -9.05 1.02 5.73
CA GLN A 117 -10.06 0.49 6.64
C GLN A 117 -11.41 1.21 6.51
N GLU A 118 -11.44 2.52 6.25
CA GLU A 118 -12.70 3.23 5.98
C GLU A 118 -13.50 2.59 4.83
N CYS A 119 -12.80 2.07 3.83
CA CYS A 119 -13.39 1.41 2.66
C CYS A 119 -13.87 -0.03 2.93
N THR A 120 -13.54 -0.63 4.09
CA THR A 120 -14.00 -1.98 4.47
C THR A 120 -15.24 -1.95 5.36
N GLN A 121 -15.61 -0.78 5.89
CA GLN A 121 -16.74 -0.63 6.81
C GLN A 121 -17.88 0.24 6.24
N SER A 122 -17.73 0.74 5.01
CA SER A 122 -18.71 1.60 4.35
C SER A 122 -19.43 0.86 3.24
N TYR A 123 -20.77 0.77 3.30
CA TYR A 123 -21.60 0.07 2.31
C TYR A 123 -21.35 0.50 0.85
N ILE A 124 -21.17 1.80 0.61
CA ILE A 124 -21.02 2.35 -0.75
C ILE A 124 -19.59 2.21 -1.33
N ARG A 125 -18.67 1.59 -0.59
CA ARG A 125 -17.26 1.47 -0.97
C ARG A 125 -16.85 0.03 -1.15
N ARG A 126 -15.77 -0.15 -1.89
CA ARG A 126 -15.08 -1.44 -2.03
C ARG A 126 -13.68 -1.36 -1.41
N PRO A 127 -13.13 -2.49 -0.92
CA PRO A 127 -11.74 -2.56 -0.53
C PRO A 127 -10.80 -2.20 -1.68
N TYR A 128 -9.62 -1.72 -1.31
CA TYR A 128 -8.53 -1.53 -2.25
C TYR A 128 -7.95 -2.88 -2.68
N GLY A 129 -8.01 -3.19 -3.97
CA GLY A 129 -7.49 -4.43 -4.56
C GLY A 129 -5.99 -4.35 -4.85
N VAL A 130 -5.21 -3.72 -3.97
CA VAL A 130 -3.77 -3.51 -4.15
C VAL A 130 -3.00 -3.73 -2.84
N GLY A 131 -1.94 -4.52 -2.94
CA GLY A 131 -0.90 -4.68 -1.93
C GLY A 131 0.23 -3.69 -2.18
N LEU A 132 0.73 -3.09 -1.10
CA LEU A 132 1.85 -2.16 -1.13
C LEU A 132 3.00 -2.75 -0.31
N LEU A 133 4.20 -2.73 -0.87
CA LEU A 133 5.44 -2.79 -0.09
C LEU A 133 5.95 -1.36 0.05
N VAL A 134 6.13 -0.90 1.28
CA VAL A 134 6.61 0.45 1.58
C VAL A 134 8.03 0.35 2.07
N ALA A 135 8.93 1.13 1.49
CA ALA A 135 10.31 1.23 1.93
C ALA A 135 10.66 2.70 2.09
N GLY A 136 11.32 3.02 3.19
CA GLY A 136 11.89 4.34 3.39
C GLY A 136 12.95 4.32 4.48
N VAL A 137 13.71 5.40 4.56
CA VAL A 137 14.74 5.61 5.57
C VAL A 137 14.33 6.81 6.41
N ASP A 138 13.91 6.55 7.65
CA ASP A 138 13.59 7.62 8.59
C ASP A 138 14.87 8.30 9.08
N VAL A 139 14.80 9.62 9.22
CA VAL A 139 15.83 10.36 9.96
C VAL A 139 15.64 10.00 11.43
N ARG A 140 16.41 9.04 11.92
CA ARG A 140 16.52 8.82 13.36
C ARG A 140 17.04 10.13 13.96
N ALA A 141 16.24 10.79 14.81
CA ALA A 141 16.82 11.63 15.85
C ALA A 141 17.85 10.75 16.56
N ALA A 142 19.10 11.20 16.66
CA ALA A 142 20.18 10.42 17.24
C ALA A 142 19.71 9.85 18.58
N ALA A 143 19.34 8.56 18.59
CA ALA A 143 19.16 7.82 19.81
C ALA A 143 20.54 7.82 20.44
N GLU A 144 20.60 8.37 21.65
CA GLU A 144 21.76 8.52 22.51
C GLU A 144 22.76 7.39 22.28
N GLN A 145 23.89 7.72 21.66
CA GLN A 145 25.12 6.98 21.91
C GLN A 145 25.49 7.29 23.36
N GLY A 146 24.87 6.57 24.29
CA GLY A 146 25.02 6.78 25.72
C GLY A 146 24.73 5.50 26.50
N GLY A 147 25.79 4.72 26.75
CA GLY A 147 25.85 3.83 27.91
C GLY A 147 26.18 2.36 27.60
N GLY A 148 27.41 1.96 27.96
CA GLY A 148 27.75 0.57 28.35
C GLY A 148 28.46 -0.26 27.30
#